data_AF-A0A420VRX1-F1
#
_entry.id   AF-A0A420VRX1-F1
#
_cell.length_a   1.000
_cell.length_b   1.000
_cell.length_c   1.000
_cell.angle_alpha   90.00
_cell.angle_beta   90.00
_cell.angle_gamma   90.00
#
_symmetry.space_group_name_H-M   'P 1'
#
loop_
_entity.id
_entity.type
_entity.pdbx_description
1 polymer ?
#
loop_
_entity_poly.entity_id
_entity_poly.type
_entity_poly.pdbx_seq_one_letter_code
_entity_poly.pdbx_strand_id
1 'polypeptide(L)'
;MSADTTLLLRGINLLNLNSKKHTVSDEYGNFVLDYKLGDTIEFRHDHWQTKLVFGDKLTDSIFLKKRPIVLDEIVITRNRRNKEIDDLKEIEKEKNRETDHFFLRTF
;
A
#
# COMPACT_ATOMS: atom_id res chain seq x y z
N MET A 1 18.90 -1.04 18.51
CA MET A 1 18.84 -2.50 18.61
C MET A 1 17.43 -2.89 18.14
N SER A 2 17.28 -3.21 16.86
CA SER A 2 15.98 -3.64 16.32
C SER A 2 15.80 -5.11 16.71
N ALA A 3 14.73 -5.43 17.43
CA ALA A 3 14.38 -6.81 17.70
C ALA A 3 13.97 -7.45 16.37
N ASP A 4 14.81 -8.34 15.83
CA ASP A 4 14.43 -9.22 14.73
C ASP A 4 13.47 -10.28 15.26
N THR A 5 12.23 -9.88 15.54
CA THR A 5 11.14 -10.80 15.86
C THR A 5 10.82 -11.57 14.58
N THR A 6 11.43 -12.74 14.43
CA THR A 6 11.06 -13.70 13.38
C THR A 6 9.63 -14.15 13.66
N LEU A 7 8.67 -13.50 13.02
CA LEU A 7 7.25 -13.83 13.15
C LEU A 7 7.01 -15.22 12.57
N LEU A 8 6.52 -16.14 13.41
CA LEU A 8 6.08 -17.46 12.97
C LEU A 8 4.82 -17.31 12.10
N LEU A 9 4.82 -17.94 10.94
CA LEU A 9 3.78 -17.75 9.93
C LEU A 9 2.82 -18.92 9.90
N ARG A 10 1.61 -18.71 10.43
CA ARG A 10 0.48 -19.62 10.32
C ARG A 10 -0.20 -19.51 8.95
N GLY A 11 -0.77 -20.61 8.46
CA GLY A 11 -1.68 -20.59 7.33
C GLY A 11 -1.00 -20.46 5.97
N ILE A 12 0.33 -20.63 5.90
CA ILE A 12 1.04 -20.66 4.62
C ILE A 12 0.63 -21.92 3.89
N ASN A 13 0.15 -21.79 2.65
CA ASN A 13 -0.14 -22.94 1.80
C ASN A 13 1.15 -23.43 1.16
N LEU A 14 1.44 -24.71 1.34
CA LEU A 14 2.58 -25.36 0.70
C LEU A 14 2.07 -26.33 -0.35
N LEU A 15 2.66 -26.28 -1.55
CA LEU A 15 2.32 -27.16 -2.65
C LEU A 15 3.60 -27.72 -3.27
N ASN A 16 3.75 -29.04 -3.28
CA ASN A 16 4.75 -29.68 -4.12
C ASN A 16 4.25 -29.68 -5.57
N LEU A 17 4.91 -28.92 -6.45
CA LEU A 17 4.49 -28.74 -7.83
C LEU A 17 4.59 -30.03 -8.66
N ASN A 18 5.44 -30.97 -8.24
CA ASN A 18 5.67 -32.25 -8.92
C ASN A 18 4.62 -33.28 -8.48
N SER A 19 4.49 -33.53 -7.18
CA SER A 19 3.59 -34.56 -6.64
C SER A 19 2.14 -34.09 -6.45
N LYS A 20 1.89 -32.77 -6.54
CA LYS A 20 0.60 -32.11 -6.24
C LYS A 20 0.10 -32.28 -4.80
N LYS A 21 0.92 -32.86 -3.91
CA LYS A 21 0.66 -32.88 -2.47
C LYS A 21 0.71 -31.45 -1.92
N HIS A 22 -0.20 -31.15 -1.01
CA HIS A 22 -0.26 -29.85 -0.37
C HIS A 22 -0.49 -29.99 1.13
N THR A 23 -0.09 -28.97 1.87
CA THR A 23 -0.29 -28.85 3.31
C THR A 23 -0.40 -27.38 3.70
N VAL A 24 -0.71 -27.10 4.95
CA VAL A 24 -0.82 -25.74 5.50
C VAL A 24 0.00 -25.67 6.78
N SER A 25 0.69 -24.54 7.00
CA SER A 25 1.43 -24.34 8.25
C SER A 25 0.52 -24.16 9.46
N ASP A 26 0.89 -24.75 10.58
CA ASP A 26 0.16 -24.69 11.85
C ASP A 26 0.30 -23.33 12.56
N GLU A 27 -0.25 -23.23 13.77
CA GLU A 27 -0.20 -21.99 14.57
C GLU A 27 1.20 -21.55 15.01
N TYR A 28 2.17 -22.46 14.99
CA TYR A 28 3.58 -22.22 15.29
C TYR A 28 4.43 -22.11 14.01
N GLY A 29 3.81 -22.15 12.82
CA GLY A 29 4.49 -22.08 11.54
C GLY A 29 5.17 -23.37 11.09
N ASN A 30 4.93 -24.50 11.76
CA ASN A 30 5.44 -25.80 11.34
C ASN A 30 4.60 -26.38 10.22
N PHE A 31 5.20 -27.25 9.41
CA PHE A 31 4.51 -27.98 8.35
C PHE A 31 5.16 -29.34 8.10
N VAL A 32 4.38 -30.27 7.56
CA VAL A 32 4.88 -31.58 7.11
C VAL A 32 4.41 -31.78 5.68
N LEU A 33 5.36 -31.96 4.76
CA LEU A 33 5.09 -32.20 3.35
C LEU A 33 6.12 -33.20 2.79
N ASP A 34 5.65 -34.31 2.24
CA ASP A 34 6.52 -35.25 1.55
C ASP A 34 7.07 -34.62 0.26
N TYR A 35 8.39 -34.70 0.07
CA TYR A 35 9.05 -34.26 -1.15
C TYR A 35 10.21 -35.20 -1.51
N LYS A 36 10.62 -35.15 -2.78
CA LYS A 36 11.83 -35.79 -3.29
C LYS A 36 12.87 -34.75 -3.67
N LEU A 37 14.14 -35.14 -3.64
CA LEU A 37 15.21 -34.34 -4.24
C LEU A 37 14.87 -34.05 -5.71
N GLY A 38 15.05 -32.80 -6.14
CA GLY A 38 14.61 -32.27 -7.43
C GLY A 38 13.16 -31.76 -7.51
N ASP A 39 12.31 -31.98 -6.50
CA ASP A 39 10.96 -31.40 -6.48
C ASP A 39 11.02 -29.88 -6.26
N THR A 40 9.96 -29.18 -6.68
CA THR A 40 9.79 -27.74 -6.37
C THR A 40 8.61 -27.56 -5.41
N ILE A 41 8.86 -26.90 -4.29
CA ILE A 41 7.85 -26.55 -3.28
C ILE A 41 7.49 -25.08 -3.42
N GLU A 42 6.21 -24.81 -3.63
CA GLU A 42 5.60 -23.47 -3.61
C GLU A 42 5.08 -23.13 -2.21
N PHE A 43 5.45 -21.96 -1.71
CA PHE A 43 4.93 -21.36 -0.49
C PHE A 43 4.07 -20.16 -0.86
N ARG A 44 2.79 -20.18 -0.53
CA ARG A 44 1.80 -19.18 -0.95
C ARG A 44 0.94 -18.69 0.20
N HIS A 45 0.76 -17.37 0.26
CA HIS A 45 -0.13 -16.71 1.20
C HIS A 45 -0.54 -15.33 0.68
N ASP A 46 -1.67 -14.80 1.13
CA ASP A 46 -2.23 -13.55 0.61
C ASP A 46 -1.35 -12.33 0.93
N HIS A 47 -0.80 -12.31 2.14
CA HIS A 47 0.03 -11.19 2.64
C HIS A 47 1.54 -11.35 2.39
N TRP A 48 2.00 -12.50 1.88
CA TRP A 48 3.43 -12.82 1.71
C TRP A 48 3.75 -13.15 0.26
N GLN A 49 4.93 -12.73 -0.22
CA GLN A 49 5.36 -13.03 -1.58
C GLN A 49 5.47 -14.55 -1.75
N THR A 50 4.97 -15.04 -2.88
CA THR A 50 5.10 -16.46 -3.23
C THR A 50 6.57 -16.80 -3.38
N LYS A 51 7.00 -17.88 -2.75
CA LYS A 51 8.38 -18.36 -2.81
C LYS A 51 8.40 -19.77 -3.37
N LEU A 52 9.33 -20.02 -4.30
CA LEU A 52 9.60 -21.35 -4.84
C LEU A 52 10.94 -21.81 -4.29
N VAL A 53 10.99 -23.04 -3.77
CA VAL A 53 12.21 -23.64 -3.24
C VAL A 53 12.34 -25.04 -3.82
N PHE A 54 13.52 -25.35 -4.37
CA PHE A 54 13.86 -26.70 -4.78
C PHE A 54 14.11 -27.56 -3.55
N GLY A 55 13.66 -28.83 -3.58
CA GLY A 55 13.85 -29.78 -2.48
C GLY A 55 15.31 -29.87 -2.02
N ASP A 56 16.26 -29.80 -2.95
CA ASP A 56 17.70 -29.85 -2.68
C ASP A 56 18.22 -28.62 -1.91
N LYS A 57 17.45 -27.54 -1.88
CA LYS A 57 17.75 -26.27 -1.22
C LYS A 57 16.81 -25.99 -0.05
N LEU A 58 16.00 -26.97 0.35
CA LEU A 58 15.10 -26.82 1.47
C LEU A 58 15.92 -26.81 2.77
N THR A 59 15.75 -25.76 3.57
CA THR A 59 16.37 -25.61 4.88
C THR A 59 15.33 -25.78 5.97
N ASP A 60 15.77 -25.98 7.22
CA ASP A 60 14.90 -26.13 8.39
C ASP A 60 13.97 -24.93 8.61
N SER A 61 14.32 -23.76 8.07
CA SER A 61 13.53 -22.54 8.15
C SER A 61 13.41 -21.87 6.79
N ILE A 62 12.20 -21.38 6.48
CA ILE A 62 11.90 -20.65 5.25
C ILE A 62 11.42 -19.24 5.59
N PHE A 63 12.18 -18.25 5.16
CA PHE A 63 11.80 -16.84 5.31
C PHE A 63 11.02 -16.35 4.09
N LEU A 64 9.86 -15.73 4.36
CA LEU A 64 9.01 -15.09 3.35
C LEU A 64 9.08 -13.56 3.49
N LYS A 65 9.00 -12.86 2.37
CA LYS A 65 8.95 -11.39 2.33
C LYS A 65 7.50 -10.92 2.32
N LYS A 66 7.18 -9.91 3.13
CA LYS A 66 5.83 -9.32 3.13
C LYS A 66 5.55 -8.70 1.76
N ARG A 67 4.35 -8.89 1.23
CA ARG A 67 3.96 -8.21 -0.02
C ARG A 67 3.87 -6.70 0.23
N PRO A 68 4.41 -5.86 -0.65
CA PRO A 68 4.17 -4.42 -0.58
C PRO A 68 2.68 -4.16 -0.79
N ILE A 69 2.08 -3.34 0.07
CA ILE A 69 0.74 -2.82 -0.14
C ILE A 69 0.92 -1.60 -1.04
N VAL A 70 0.48 -1.69 -2.29
CA VAL A 70 0.35 -0.51 -3.16
C VAL A 70 -1.01 0.09 -2.85
N LEU A 71 -1.01 1.24 -2.17
CA LEU A 71 -2.21 2.05 -2.01
C LEU A 71 -2.26 3.02 -3.19
N ASP A 72 -3.13 2.76 -4.16
CA ASP A 72 -3.44 3.75 -5.19
C ASP A 72 -4.40 4.79 -4.58
N GLU A 73 -3.85 5.94 -4.18
CA GLU A 73 -4.67 7.09 -3.79
C GLU A 73 -5.34 7.69 -5.02
N ILE A 74 -6.65 7.50 -5.16
CA ILE A 74 -7.44 8.20 -6.18
C ILE A 74 -7.74 9.60 -5.65
N VAL A 75 -6.96 10.59 -6.08
CA VAL A 75 -7.24 12.01 -5.81
C VAL A 75 -8.40 12.48 -6.69
N ILE A 76 -9.61 12.54 -6.13
CA ILE A 76 -10.78 13.15 -6.79
C ILE A 76 -10.70 14.67 -6.60
N THR A 77 -10.11 15.37 -7.56
CA THR A 77 -10.15 16.84 -7.58
C THR A 77 -11.48 17.31 -8.18
N ARG A 78 -12.41 17.74 -7.33
CA ARG A 78 -13.62 18.46 -7.78
C ARG A 78 -13.22 19.87 -8.18
N ASN A 79 -13.28 20.19 -9.47
CA ASN A 79 -13.09 21.56 -9.97
C ASN A 79 -14.32 22.41 -9.56
N ARG A 80 -14.32 22.95 -8.33
CA ARG A 80 -15.22 24.03 -7.94
C ARG A 80 -14.66 25.30 -8.58
N ARG A 81 -15.29 25.74 -9.67
CA ARG A 81 -15.13 27.12 -10.16
C ARG A 81 -15.54 28.06 -9.02
N ASN A 82 -14.55 28.71 -8.42
CA ASN A 82 -14.69 29.64 -7.31
C ASN A 82 -15.51 30.86 -7.74
N LYS A 83 -16.79 30.89 -7.39
CA LYS A 83 -17.64 32.08 -7.53
C LYS A 83 -17.23 33.19 -6.54
N GLU A 84 -16.62 32.82 -5.41
CA GLU A 84 -16.15 33.76 -4.38
C GLU A 84 -15.06 34.73 -4.84
N ILE A 85 -14.23 34.38 -5.84
CA ILE A 85 -13.17 35.28 -6.33
C ILE A 85 -13.75 36.41 -7.19
N ASP A 86 -14.87 36.18 -7.87
CA ASP A 86 -15.53 37.21 -8.67
C ASP A 86 -16.25 38.22 -7.76
N ASP A 87 -16.90 37.75 -6.69
CA ASP A 87 -17.59 38.61 -5.71
C ASP A 87 -16.61 39.55 -4.97
N LEU A 88 -15.41 39.06 -4.62
CA LEU A 88 -14.36 39.88 -3.97
C LEU A 88 -13.80 40.99 -4.88
N LYS A 89 -13.69 40.73 -6.19
CA LYS A 89 -13.23 41.74 -7.17
C LYS A 89 -14.28 42.81 -7.43
N GLU A 90 -15.55 42.48 -7.31
CA GLU A 90 -16.65 43.43 -7.52
C GLU A 90 -16.73 44.45 -6.36
N ILE A 91 -16.56 43.99 -5.11
CA ILE A 91 -16.54 44.85 -3.91
C ILE A 91 -15.34 45.83 -3.92
N GLU A 92 -14.15 45.41 -4.35
CA GLU A 92 -12.99 46.29 -4.47
C GLU A 92 -13.18 47.39 -5.53
N LYS A 93 -13.96 47.09 -6.57
CA LYS A 93 -14.21 48.02 -7.69
C LYS A 93 -15.26 49.08 -7.35
N GLU A 94 -16.20 48.77 -6.46
CA GLU A 94 -17.17 49.75 -5.94
C GLU A 94 -16.52 50.73 -4.95
N LYS A 95 -15.65 50.24 -4.06
CA LYS A 95 -15.01 51.07 -3.03
C LYS A 95 -14.07 52.16 -3.60
N ASN A 96 -13.45 51.89 -4.76
CA ASN A 96 -12.58 52.85 -5.44
C ASN A 96 -13.35 53.89 -6.29
N ARG A 97 -14.67 53.77 -6.46
CA ARG A 97 -15.49 54.77 -7.18
C ARG A 97 -15.99 55.89 -6.27
N GLU A 98 -16.14 55.62 -4.97
CA GLU A 98 -16.64 56.62 -4.01
C GLU A 98 -15.55 57.55 -3.46
N THR A 99 -14.27 57.25 -3.70
CA THR A 99 -13.13 57.99 -3.13
C THR A 99 -12.58 59.11 -4.03
N ASP A 100 -13.07 59.25 -5.27
CA ASP A 100 -12.53 60.20 -6.27
C ASP A 100 -13.23 61.57 -6.34
N HIS A 101 -14.18 61.89 -5.45
CA HIS A 101 -14.90 63.17 -5.50
C HIS A 101 -14.95 63.93 -4.16
N PHE A 102 -13.82 64.43 -3.69
CA PHE A 102 -13.80 65.62 -2.80
C PHE A 102 -12.56 66.48 -3.08
N PHE A 103 -12.74 67.57 -3.84
CA PHE A 103 -11.85 68.73 -3.81
C PHE A 103 -12.59 69.86 -3.06
N LEU A 104 -12.10 70.24 -1.88
CA LEU A 104 -12.48 71.50 -1.23
C LEU A 104 -11.60 72.62 -1.81
N ARG A 105 -12.24 73.63 -2.39
CA ARG A 105 -11.61 74.87 -2.85
C ARG A 105 -11.85 75.94 -1.79
N THR A 106 -10.78 76.48 -1.21
CA THR A 106 -10.82 77.67 -0.34
C THR A 106 -10.74 78.94 -1.20
N PHE A 107 -11.48 79.98 -0.81
CA PHE A 107 -11.24 81.39 -1.17
C PHE A 107 -10.78 82.13 0.08
#